data_AF-A0A519XTA6-F1
#
_entry.id   AF-A0A519XTA6-F1
#
_cell.length_a   1.000
_cell.length_b   1.000
_cell.length_c   1.000
_cell.angle_alpha   90.00
_cell.angle_beta   90.00
_cell.angle_gamma   90.00
#
_symmetry.space_group_name_H-M   'P 1'
#
loop_
_entity.id
_entity.type
_entity.pdbx_description
1 polymer ?
#
loop_
_entity_poly.entity_id
_entity_poly.type
_entity_poly.pdbx_seq_one_letter_code
_entity_poly.pdbx_strand_id
1 'polypeptide(L)'
;LRPGLIDDDGTAIGTALGVAINRLRESPAKSRICVLLSDGESNAGSLDPLLGAQLAHAYGIRLYTIGLGQDGYVPYGRDSTTGKPRFVQTRLDETTMRQLAQAAEGRFFRATDNAALSRVFSEIDRLEKSDIRTQRYRSVQDFYRPYLGLGIALWLFWLALRSTFMTNVLED
;
A
#
# COMPACT_ATOMS: atom_id res chain seq x y z
N LEU A 1 -27.73 -21.44 4.16
CA LEU A 1 -26.37 -21.60 4.74
C LEU A 1 -26.54 -21.83 6.24
N ARG A 2 -26.22 -23.05 6.72
CA ARG A 2 -26.34 -23.42 8.13
C ARG A 2 -25.12 -22.86 8.89
N PRO A 3 -25.30 -22.03 9.93
CA PRO A 3 -24.19 -21.62 10.79
C PRO A 3 -23.80 -22.83 11.67
N GLY A 4 -22.53 -23.24 11.63
CA GLY A 4 -22.03 -24.40 12.40
C GLY A 4 -21.05 -25.32 11.65
N LEU A 5 -20.26 -24.79 10.71
CA LEU A 5 -19.21 -25.56 9.99
C LEU A 5 -17.81 -24.97 10.19
N ILE A 6 -17.64 -24.12 11.20
CA ILE A 6 -16.35 -23.63 11.67
C ILE A 6 -16.33 -24.01 13.15
N ASP A 7 -15.73 -25.16 13.43
CA ASP A 7 -15.65 -25.81 14.75
C ASP A 7 -14.39 -25.34 15.52
N ASP A 8 -13.89 -24.15 15.20
CA ASP A 8 -12.64 -23.62 15.75
C ASP A 8 -12.91 -22.19 16.23
N ASP A 9 -13.37 -22.06 17.48
CA ASP A 9 -13.55 -20.79 18.21
C ASP A 9 -12.17 -20.15 18.50
N GLY A 10 -11.43 -19.80 17.45
CA GLY A 10 -10.17 -19.08 17.59
C GLY A 10 -9.74 -18.32 16.35
N THR A 11 -8.94 -17.28 16.59
CA THR A 11 -8.49 -16.35 15.56
C THR A 11 -7.30 -16.93 14.79
N ALA A 12 -7.55 -17.43 13.58
CA ALA A 12 -6.52 -17.95 12.68
C ALA A 12 -5.69 -16.85 11.99
N ILE A 13 -4.89 -16.12 12.77
CA ILE A 13 -4.06 -15.00 12.28
C ILE A 13 -3.06 -15.48 11.22
N GLY A 14 -2.39 -16.62 11.44
CA GLY A 14 -1.39 -17.13 10.51
C GLY A 14 -1.97 -17.50 9.14
N THR A 15 -3.15 -18.15 9.12
CA THR A 15 -3.85 -18.49 7.86
C THR A 15 -4.31 -17.24 7.12
N ALA A 16 -4.88 -16.27 7.84
CA ALA A 16 -5.31 -15.00 7.26
C ALA A 16 -4.12 -14.23 6.64
N LEU A 17 -3.00 -14.21 7.35
CA LEU A 17 -1.77 -13.57 6.88
C LEU A 17 -1.20 -14.29 5.65
N GLY A 18 -1.19 -15.62 5.63
CA GLY A 18 -0.78 -16.42 4.47
C GLY A 18 -1.60 -16.11 3.21
N VAL A 19 -2.93 -16.03 3.33
CA VAL A 19 -3.82 -15.67 2.21
C VAL A 19 -3.57 -14.23 1.74
N ALA A 20 -3.44 -13.28 2.68
CA ALA A 20 -3.17 -11.88 2.37
C ALA A 20 -1.83 -11.70 1.64
N ILE A 21 -0.77 -12.35 2.13
CA ILE A 21 0.55 -12.34 1.50
C ILE A 21 0.50 -12.95 0.11
N ASN A 22 -0.18 -14.09 -0.06
CA ASN A 22 -0.28 -14.74 -1.37
C ASN A 22 -0.92 -13.80 -2.40
N ARG A 23 -1.98 -13.10 -2.00
CA ARG A 23 -2.65 -12.11 -2.86
C ARG A 23 -1.80 -10.88 -3.15
N LEU A 24 -1.05 -10.40 -2.16
CA LEU A 24 -0.18 -9.22 -2.31
C LEU A 24 1.09 -9.50 -3.10
N ARG A 25 1.58 -10.75 -3.08
CA ARG A 25 2.76 -11.17 -3.86
C ARG A 25 2.57 -10.94 -5.35
N GLU A 26 1.38 -11.22 -5.87
CA GLU A 26 1.04 -11.08 -7.29
C GLU A 26 0.70 -9.64 -7.70
N SER A 27 0.66 -8.70 -6.74
CA SER A 27 0.31 -7.32 -7.02
C SER A 27 1.45 -6.56 -7.74
N PRO A 28 1.17 -5.81 -8.82
CA PRO A 28 2.15 -4.97 -9.50
C PRO A 28 2.47 -3.67 -8.75
N ALA A 29 1.90 -3.46 -7.56
CA ALA A 29 2.09 -2.25 -6.78
C ALA A 29 3.52 -2.11 -6.23
N LYS A 30 4.07 -0.88 -6.31
CA LYS A 30 5.43 -0.56 -5.83
C LYS A 30 5.55 -0.60 -4.30
N SER A 31 4.50 -0.21 -3.57
CA SER A 31 4.38 -0.43 -2.13
C SER A 31 3.27 -1.45 -1.89
N ARG A 32 3.56 -2.45 -1.04
CA ARG A 32 2.63 -3.53 -0.66
C ARG A 32 2.57 -3.58 0.86
N ILE A 33 1.38 -3.35 1.39
CA ILE A 33 1.15 -3.29 2.83
C ILE A 33 0.01 -4.23 3.19
N CYS A 34 0.10 -4.83 4.38
CA CYS A 34 -0.93 -5.65 4.98
C CYS A 34 -1.29 -5.03 6.33
N VAL A 35 -2.59 -4.85 6.61
CA VAL A 35 -3.06 -4.33 7.89
C VAL A 35 -3.84 -5.45 8.60
N LEU A 36 -3.31 -5.91 9.73
CA LEU A 36 -3.92 -6.91 10.59
C LEU A 36 -4.69 -6.21 11.71
N LEU A 37 -5.98 -6.47 11.82
CA LEU A 37 -6.85 -5.95 12.86
C LEU A 37 -7.25 -7.10 13.79
N SER A 38 -6.91 -7.03 15.08
CA SER A 38 -7.22 -8.08 16.06
C SER A 38 -7.36 -7.49 17.47
N ASP A 39 -8.15 -8.14 18.31
CA ASP A 39 -8.29 -7.90 19.76
C ASP A 39 -7.21 -8.62 20.60
N GLY A 40 -6.27 -9.30 19.96
CA GLY A 40 -5.04 -9.81 20.59
C GLY A 40 -5.03 -11.28 20.91
N GLU A 41 -6.11 -12.02 20.66
CA GLU A 41 -6.15 -13.44 20.96
C GLU A 41 -5.92 -14.24 19.68
N SER A 42 -4.72 -14.79 19.52
CA SER A 42 -4.38 -15.72 18.45
C SER A 42 -4.52 -17.16 18.95
N ASN A 43 -5.77 -17.60 19.19
CA ASN A 43 -6.05 -18.85 19.89
C ASN A 43 -6.27 -20.08 18.96
N ALA A 44 -6.29 -19.91 17.63
CA ALA A 44 -6.42 -21.04 16.70
C ALA A 44 -5.65 -20.84 15.40
N GLY A 45 -5.42 -21.92 14.66
CA GLY A 45 -4.74 -21.93 13.37
C GLY A 45 -3.47 -22.78 13.34
N SER A 46 -3.28 -23.52 12.24
CA SER A 46 -2.14 -24.43 12.02
C SER A 46 -0.82 -23.74 11.68
N LEU A 47 -0.84 -22.42 11.51
CA LEU A 47 0.25 -21.65 10.92
C LEU A 47 0.73 -20.59 11.91
N ASP A 48 2.01 -20.60 12.23
CA ASP A 48 2.63 -19.65 13.15
C ASP A 48 2.52 -18.22 12.59
N PRO A 49 1.86 -17.28 13.30
CA PRO A 49 1.76 -15.89 12.88
C PRO A 49 3.12 -15.24 12.62
N LEU A 50 4.14 -15.61 13.40
CA LEU A 50 5.49 -15.05 13.27
C LEU A 50 6.15 -15.46 11.96
N LEU A 51 5.97 -16.72 11.56
CA LEU A 51 6.43 -17.22 10.27
C LEU A 51 5.72 -16.48 9.12
N GLY A 52 4.43 -16.21 9.26
CA GLY A 52 3.67 -15.38 8.32
C GLY A 52 4.26 -13.97 8.19
N ALA A 53 4.62 -13.32 9.29
CA ALA A 53 5.23 -11.99 9.28
C ALA A 53 6.62 -12.01 8.60
N GLN A 54 7.45 -13.00 8.87
CA GLN A 54 8.74 -13.16 8.21
C GLN A 54 8.59 -13.39 6.69
N LEU A 55 7.59 -14.15 6.27
CA LEU A 55 7.26 -14.32 4.86
C LEU A 55 6.82 -12.99 4.23
N ALA A 56 6.00 -12.20 4.91
CA ALA A 56 5.62 -10.86 4.43
C ALA A 56 6.86 -10.00 4.16
N HIS A 57 7.79 -9.96 5.10
CA HIS A 57 9.07 -9.27 4.95
C HIS A 57 9.85 -9.76 3.72
N ALA A 58 9.98 -11.08 3.55
CA ALA A 58 10.69 -11.68 2.42
C ALA A 58 10.09 -11.30 1.05
N TYR A 59 8.79 -11.06 0.97
CA TYR A 59 8.12 -10.57 -0.25
C TYR A 59 8.09 -9.04 -0.37
N GLY A 60 8.71 -8.30 0.55
CA GLY A 60 8.69 -6.85 0.58
C GLY A 60 7.31 -6.29 0.90
N ILE A 61 6.55 -7.00 1.73
CA ILE A 61 5.22 -6.60 2.22
C ILE A 61 5.37 -6.14 3.67
N ARG A 62 4.94 -4.91 3.95
CA ARG A 62 4.96 -4.35 5.31
C ARG A 62 3.71 -4.75 6.09
N LEU A 63 3.87 -5.20 7.34
CA LEU A 63 2.73 -5.60 8.20
C LEU A 63 2.45 -4.58 9.30
N TYR A 64 1.30 -3.94 9.24
CA TYR A 64 0.80 -3.07 10.30
C TYR A 64 -0.23 -3.81 11.13
N THR A 65 -0.09 -3.80 12.45
CA THR A 65 -1.00 -4.50 13.37
C THR A 65 -1.79 -3.48 14.19
N ILE A 66 -3.11 -3.59 14.23
CA ILE A 66 -4.00 -2.71 14.97
C ILE A 66 -4.71 -3.52 16.05
N GLY A 67 -4.41 -3.21 17.31
CA GLY A 67 -5.07 -3.76 18.48
C GLY A 67 -6.37 -3.02 18.78
N LEU A 68 -7.51 -3.73 18.74
CA LEU A 68 -8.81 -3.17 19.14
C LEU A 68 -9.08 -3.44 20.62
N GLY A 69 -9.45 -2.40 21.36
CA GLY A 69 -9.98 -2.54 22.72
C GLY A 69 -9.28 -1.71 23.79
N GLN A 70 -10.02 -1.45 24.86
CA GLN A 70 -9.52 -0.86 26.10
C GLN A 70 -9.22 -1.98 27.10
N ASP A 71 -8.13 -1.85 27.86
CA ASP A 71 -7.86 -2.77 28.96
C ASP A 71 -8.96 -2.60 30.01
N GLY A 72 -9.74 -3.66 30.26
CA GLY A 72 -10.87 -3.55 31.16
C GLY A 72 -11.78 -4.77 31.22
N TYR A 73 -12.72 -4.71 32.15
CA TYR A 73 -13.78 -5.71 32.31
C TYR A 73 -14.88 -5.44 31.29
N VAL A 74 -14.94 -6.23 30.23
CA VAL A 74 -16.01 -6.14 29.23
C VAL A 74 -17.09 -7.16 29.61
N PRO A 75 -18.39 -6.78 29.64
CA PRO A 75 -19.46 -7.73 29.87
C PRO A 75 -19.55 -8.70 28.68
N TYR A 76 -19.15 -9.94 28.90
CA TYR A 76 -19.18 -11.02 27.91
C TYR A 76 -20.33 -11.97 28.26
N GLY A 77 -21.46 -11.77 27.59
CA GLY A 77 -22.65 -12.60 27.78
C GLY A 77 -23.32 -12.43 29.15
N ARG A 78 -24.41 -13.19 29.32
CA ARG A 78 -25.11 -13.33 30.60
C ARG A 78 -24.90 -14.76 31.08
N ASP A 79 -24.56 -14.90 32.36
CA ASP A 79 -24.48 -16.21 33.01
C ASP A 79 -25.83 -16.93 32.88
N SER A 80 -25.82 -18.12 32.26
CA SER A 80 -27.02 -18.92 32.00
C SER A 80 -27.71 -19.40 33.28
N THR A 81 -27.00 -19.40 34.41
CA THR A 81 -27.53 -19.83 35.72
C THR A 81 -27.96 -18.66 36.60
N THR A 82 -27.27 -17.52 36.51
CA THR A 82 -27.47 -16.38 37.44
C THR A 82 -28.10 -15.16 36.77
N GLY A 83 -28.14 -15.08 35.44
CA GLY A 83 -28.65 -13.93 34.67
C GLY A 83 -27.81 -12.65 34.80
N LYS A 84 -26.74 -12.68 35.59
CA LYS A 84 -25.81 -11.55 35.81
C LYS A 84 -24.85 -11.42 34.62
N PRO A 85 -24.47 -10.17 34.24
CA PRO A 85 -23.43 -9.96 33.25
C PRO A 85 -22.12 -10.55 33.75
N ARG A 86 -21.53 -11.46 32.96
CA ARG A 86 -20.23 -12.04 33.25
C ARG A 86 -19.18 -11.08 32.71
N PHE A 87 -18.32 -10.56 33.58
CA PHE A 87 -17.23 -9.70 33.15
C PHE A 87 -16.01 -10.57 32.85
N VAL A 88 -15.49 -10.48 31.63
CA VAL A 88 -14.24 -11.13 31.25
C VAL A 88 -13.16 -10.06 31.19
N GLN A 89 -12.01 -10.35 31.78
CA GLN A 89 -10.83 -9.50 31.64
C GLN A 89 -10.20 -9.80 30.29
N THR A 90 -10.53 -9.02 29.28
CA THR A 90 -9.89 -9.12 27.96
C THR A 90 -8.53 -8.43 28.07
N ARG A 91 -7.45 -9.18 27.85
CA ARG A 91 -6.08 -8.63 27.80
C ARG A 91 -5.61 -8.72 26.35
N LEU A 92 -5.49 -7.56 25.71
CA LEU A 92 -4.87 -7.44 24.40
C LEU A 92 -3.40 -7.89 24.50
N ASP A 93 -2.99 -8.92 23.75
CA ASP A 93 -1.59 -9.29 23.65
C ASP A 93 -0.84 -8.35 22.69
N GLU A 94 -0.55 -7.16 23.22
CA GLU A 94 0.24 -6.16 22.50
C GLU A 94 1.68 -6.62 22.22
N THR A 95 2.20 -7.57 22.99
CA THR A 95 3.59 -8.01 22.84
C THR A 95 3.76 -8.82 21.57
N THR A 96 2.88 -9.79 21.34
CA THR A 96 2.86 -10.59 20.11
C THR A 96 2.56 -9.70 18.89
N MET A 97 1.57 -8.81 18.98
CA MET A 97 1.23 -7.91 17.88
C MET A 97 2.39 -6.97 17.49
N ARG A 98 3.13 -6.41 18.47
CA ARG A 98 4.33 -5.63 18.20
C ARG A 98 5.43 -6.45 17.52
N GLN A 99 5.65 -7.69 17.97
CA GLN A 99 6.65 -8.58 17.38
C GLN A 99 6.33 -8.89 15.92
N LEU A 100 5.05 -9.17 15.60
CA LEU A 100 4.60 -9.41 14.22
C LEU A 100 4.83 -8.19 13.33
N ALA A 101 4.44 -6.99 13.80
CA ALA A 101 4.67 -5.77 13.05
C ALA A 101 6.18 -5.51 12.82
N GLN A 102 7.01 -5.69 13.85
CA GLN A 102 8.46 -5.51 13.75
C GLN A 102 9.11 -6.51 12.79
N ALA A 103 8.67 -7.77 12.81
CA ALA A 103 9.20 -8.81 11.94
C ALA A 103 8.99 -8.51 10.44
N ALA A 104 8.04 -7.64 10.10
CA ALA A 104 7.74 -7.22 8.73
C ALA A 104 7.85 -5.71 8.51
N GLU A 105 8.78 -5.04 9.20
CA GLU A 105 9.07 -3.60 9.06
C GLU A 105 7.88 -2.64 9.19
N GLY A 106 6.79 -3.05 9.85
CA GLY A 106 5.64 -2.20 10.10
C GLY A 106 5.60 -1.66 11.53
N ARG A 107 4.41 -1.24 11.95
CA ARG A 107 4.16 -0.66 13.28
C ARG A 107 2.88 -1.20 13.91
N PHE A 108 2.92 -1.30 15.23
CA PHE A 108 1.74 -1.57 16.05
C PHE A 108 1.01 -0.28 16.39
N PHE A 109 -0.31 -0.31 16.28
CA PHE A 109 -1.21 0.76 16.69
C PHE A 109 -2.28 0.21 17.62
N ARG A 110 -2.70 1.04 18.57
CA ARG A 110 -3.83 0.74 19.45
C ARG A 110 -5.00 1.65 19.09
N ALA A 111 -6.16 1.05 18.84
CA ALA A 111 -7.39 1.78 18.53
C ALA A 111 -8.47 1.43 19.56
N THR A 112 -8.92 2.45 20.30
CA THR A 112 -9.97 2.33 21.33
C THR A 112 -11.36 2.68 20.81
N ASP A 113 -11.43 3.43 19.72
CA ASP A 113 -12.66 3.91 19.09
C ASP A 113 -12.51 4.03 17.56
N ASN A 114 -13.63 4.27 16.87
CA ASN A 114 -13.65 4.45 15.43
C ASN A 114 -12.82 5.68 14.98
N ALA A 115 -12.80 6.74 15.79
CA ALA A 115 -12.03 7.94 15.50
C ALA A 115 -10.51 7.71 15.58
N ALA A 116 -10.03 6.89 16.52
CA ALA A 116 -8.65 6.45 16.60
C ALA A 116 -8.30 5.53 15.44
N LEU A 117 -9.18 4.60 15.07
CA LEU A 117 -8.96 3.72 13.92
C LEU A 117 -8.76 4.53 12.62
N SER A 118 -9.60 5.54 12.39
CA SER A 118 -9.47 6.45 11.24
C SER A 118 -8.14 7.24 11.25
N ARG A 119 -7.71 7.71 12.42
CA ARG A 119 -6.40 8.38 12.59
C ARG A 119 -5.23 7.45 12.27
N VAL A 120 -5.30 6.19 12.72
CA VAL A 120 -4.28 5.17 12.43
C VAL A 120 -4.20 4.91 10.92
N PHE A 121 -5.33 4.72 10.23
CA PHE A 121 -5.32 4.55 8.78
C PHE A 121 -4.75 5.77 8.05
N SER A 122 -5.06 6.98 8.51
CA SER A 122 -4.51 8.22 7.94
C SER A 122 -2.99 8.33 8.14
N GLU A 123 -2.49 7.85 9.28
CA GLU A 123 -1.06 7.80 9.56
C GLU A 123 -0.35 6.76 8.70
N ILE A 124 -0.93 5.56 8.53
CA ILE A 124 -0.42 4.53 7.63
C ILE A 124 -0.38 5.06 6.19
N ASP A 125 -1.45 5.71 5.72
CA ASP A 125 -1.48 6.32 4.38
C ASP A 125 -0.33 7.33 4.21
N ARG A 126 -0.09 8.19 5.20
CA ARG A 126 1.03 9.15 5.17
C ARG A 126 2.41 8.46 5.12
N LEU A 127 2.59 7.37 5.86
CA LEU A 127 3.85 6.61 5.91
C LEU A 127 4.12 5.84 4.61
N GLU A 128 3.06 5.34 3.99
CA GLU A 128 3.12 4.48 2.80
C GLU A 128 2.84 5.24 1.51
N LYS A 129 2.62 6.56 1.60
CA LYS A 129 2.48 7.46 0.46
C LYS A 129 3.76 7.41 -0.36
N SER A 130 3.75 6.52 -1.34
CA SER A 130 4.76 6.46 -2.36
C SER A 130 4.72 7.78 -3.12
N ASP A 131 5.83 8.52 -3.13
CA ASP A 131 6.00 9.64 -4.06
C ASP A 131 5.68 9.09 -5.44
N ILE A 132 4.55 9.52 -5.99
CA ILE A 132 4.24 9.33 -7.39
C ILE A 132 5.30 10.17 -8.10
N ARG A 133 6.46 9.56 -8.38
CA ARG A 133 7.31 9.92 -9.51
C ARG A 133 6.43 9.66 -10.72
N THR A 134 5.53 10.59 -10.99
CA THR A 134 4.99 10.78 -12.32
C THR A 134 6.26 11.06 -13.11
N GLN A 135 6.77 10.04 -13.79
CA GLN A 135 7.51 10.29 -15.01
C GLN A 135 6.49 10.99 -15.90
N ARG A 136 6.39 12.30 -15.71
CA ARG A 136 5.77 13.19 -16.64
C ARG A 136 6.71 13.11 -17.82
N TYR A 137 6.47 12.12 -18.69
CA TYR A 137 6.95 12.15 -20.05
C TYR A 137 6.37 13.45 -20.60
N ARG A 138 7.11 14.55 -20.43
CA ARG A 138 6.96 15.72 -21.26
C ARG A 138 7.34 15.21 -22.63
N SER A 139 6.33 14.78 -23.38
CA SER A 139 6.42 14.71 -24.83
C SER A 139 6.60 16.15 -25.28
N VAL A 140 7.85 16.60 -25.31
CA VAL A 140 8.21 17.85 -25.98
C VAL A 140 8.01 17.53 -27.45
N GLN A 141 6.86 17.90 -28.00
CA GLN A 141 6.67 17.86 -29.44
C GLN A 141 7.56 18.96 -30.02
N ASP A 142 8.58 18.53 -30.74
CA ASP A 142 9.54 19.38 -31.42
C ASP A 142 8.89 20.07 -32.62
N PHE A 143 8.27 21.23 -32.40
CA PHE A 143 7.71 22.08 -33.45
C PHE A 143 8.78 22.81 -34.30
N TYR A 144 10.08 22.57 -34.10
CA TYR A 144 11.14 23.28 -34.83
C TYR A 144 11.31 22.81 -36.29
N ARG A 145 10.87 21.59 -36.64
CA ARG A 145 11.03 21.00 -37.97
C ARG A 145 10.47 21.84 -39.14
N PRO A 146 9.23 22.37 -39.08
CA PRO A 146 8.71 23.22 -40.17
C PRO A 146 9.48 24.54 -40.31
N TYR A 147 9.89 25.16 -39.19
CA TYR A 147 10.66 26.42 -39.23
C TYR A 147 12.07 26.22 -39.80
N LEU A 148 12.72 25.08 -39.50
CA LEU A 148 14.02 24.74 -40.06
C LEU A 148 13.94 24.55 -41.58
N GLY A 149 12.89 23.88 -42.07
CA GLY A 149 12.63 23.71 -43.50
C GLY A 149 12.44 25.05 -44.23
N LEU A 150 11.67 25.96 -43.63
CA LEU A 150 11.49 27.32 -44.14
C LEU A 150 12.82 28.10 -44.21
N GLY A 151 13.67 27.97 -43.18
CA GLY A 151 14.99 28.61 -43.15
C GLY A 151 15.92 28.11 -44.27
N ILE A 152 15.98 26.78 -44.47
CA ILE A 152 16.79 26.18 -45.54
C ILE A 152 16.27 26.60 -46.92
N ALA A 153 14.95 26.62 -47.12
CA ALA A 153 14.35 27.05 -48.38
C ALA A 153 14.68 28.51 -48.71
N LEU A 154 14.58 29.42 -47.73
CA LEU A 154 14.95 30.83 -47.89
C LEU A 154 16.44 30.99 -48.20
N TRP A 155 17.30 30.21 -47.54
CA TRP A 155 18.74 30.25 -47.80
C TRP A 155 19.11 29.77 -49.21
N LEU A 156 18.51 28.67 -49.67
CA LEU A 156 18.68 28.17 -51.04
C LEU A 156 18.13 29.14 -52.07
N PHE A 157 16.99 29.77 -51.80
CA PHE A 157 16.42 30.80 -52.67
C PHE A 157 17.35 32.02 -52.79
N TRP A 158 17.88 32.51 -51.67
CA TRP A 158 18.87 33.59 -51.67
C TRP A 158 20.14 33.21 -52.44
N LEU A 159 20.64 31.97 -52.26
CA LEU A 159 21.81 31.46 -52.98
C LEU A 159 21.56 31.40 -54.50
N ALA A 160 20.38 30.93 -54.92
CA ALA A 160 19.98 30.90 -56.33
C ALA A 160 19.89 32.30 -56.93
N LEU A 161 19.27 33.26 -56.22
CA LEU A 161 19.23 34.66 -56.65
C LEU A 161 20.63 35.24 -56.79
N ARG A 162 21.50 35.01 -55.80
CA ARG A 162 22.89 35.47 -55.83
C ARG A 162 23.67 34.85 -56.99
N SER A 163 23.49 33.56 -57.22
CA SER A 163 24.14 32.85 -58.33
C SER A 163 23.68 33.48 -59.64
N THR A 164 22.38 33.55 -59.90
CA THR A 164 21.85 34.05 -61.16
C THR A 164 22.15 35.54 -61.38
N PHE A 165 22.08 36.39 -60.35
CA PHE A 165 22.44 37.82 -60.51
C PHE A 165 23.91 38.04 -60.80
N MET A 166 24.83 37.21 -60.29
CA MET A 166 26.26 37.36 -60.58
C MET A 166 26.69 36.72 -61.90
N THR A 167 26.08 35.61 -62.34
CA THR A 167 26.43 35.05 -63.66
C THR A 167 25.85 35.86 -64.80
N ASN A 168 24.63 36.41 -64.65
CA ASN A 168 23.93 37.07 -65.76
C ASN A 168 24.30 38.55 -65.94
N VAL A 169 25.02 39.19 -64.99
CA VAL A 169 25.49 40.59 -65.09
C VAL A 169 26.91 40.70 -65.67
N LEU A 170 27.59 39.57 -65.91
CA LEU A 170 28.91 39.53 -66.57
C LEU A 170 28.83 39.12 -68.05
N GLU A 171 27.62 38.87 -68.58
CA GLU A 171 27.38 38.44 -69.96
C GLU A 171 26.63 39.47 -70.83
N ASP A 172 26.49 40.73 -70.37
CA ASP A 172 26.13 41.90 -71.18
C ASP A 172 27.23 42.98 -71.11
#